data_AF-A0A0L8M5F3-F1
#
_entry.id   AF-A0A0L8M5F3-F1
#
_cell.length_a   1.000
_cell.length_b   1.000
_cell.length_c   1.000
_cell.angle_alpha   90.00
_cell.angle_beta   90.00
_cell.angle_gamma   90.00
#
_symmetry.space_group_name_H-M   'P 1'
#
loop_
_entity.id
_entity.type
_entity.pdbx_description
1 polymer ?
#
loop_
_entity_poly.entity_id
_entity_poly.type
_entity_poly.pdbx_seq_one_letter_code
_entity_poly.pdbx_strand_id
1 'polypeptide(L)'
;MTTIPAARSEDRRAPVAGLSAHSTALRAHADRLRASAEAIDRRGPEAEAFRRQVETLAARCVTAADGLTLSATHLEAYERPR
;
A
#
# COMPACT_ATOMS: atom_id res chain seq x y z
N MET A 1 -1.51 44.13 -5.33
CA MET A 1 -2.29 42.87 -5.32
C MET A 1 -1.35 41.71 -5.60
N THR A 2 -0.72 41.16 -4.56
CA THR A 2 0.25 40.08 -4.72
C THR A 2 -0.48 38.75 -4.77
N THR A 3 -0.63 38.18 -5.96
CA THR A 3 -1.08 36.80 -6.17
C THR A 3 -0.10 35.84 -5.51
N ILE A 4 -0.59 35.09 -4.51
CA ILE A 4 0.19 34.05 -3.82
C ILE A 4 0.40 32.88 -4.80
N PRO A 5 1.62 32.31 -4.95
CA PRO A 5 1.90 31.35 -6.02
C PRO A 5 1.26 29.97 -5.74
N ALA A 6 0.82 29.32 -6.82
CA ALA A 6 0.25 27.96 -6.85
C ALA A 6 1.23 26.83 -6.43
N ALA A 7 2.47 27.16 -6.09
CA ALA A 7 3.53 26.19 -5.74
C ALA A 7 3.19 25.30 -4.54
N ARG A 8 2.34 25.75 -3.59
CA ARG A 8 1.93 24.91 -2.45
C ARG A 8 0.97 23.76 -2.80
N SER A 9 0.34 23.78 -3.97
CA SER A 9 -0.64 22.77 -4.38
C SER A 9 -0.01 21.62 -5.18
N GLU A 10 1.18 21.83 -5.75
CA GLU A 10 1.96 20.78 -6.43
C GLU A 10 2.76 19.95 -5.41
N ASP A 11 3.35 20.61 -4.41
CA ASP A 11 4.11 19.98 -3.33
C ASP A 11 3.24 19.08 -2.42
N ARG A 12 1.93 19.34 -2.36
CA ARG A 12 0.96 18.59 -1.52
C ARG A 12 0.32 17.38 -2.19
N ARG A 13 0.12 17.43 -3.52
CA ARG A 13 -0.31 16.25 -4.29
C ARG A 13 0.76 15.16 -4.33
N ALA A 14 2.03 15.52 -4.20
CA ALA A 14 3.14 14.57 -4.17
C ALA A 14 3.07 13.58 -2.98
N PRO A 15 2.79 14.00 -1.73
CA PRO A 15 2.49 13.10 -0.61
C PRO A 15 1.34 12.13 -0.84
N VAL A 16 0.17 12.60 -1.31
CA VAL A 16 -1.01 11.74 -1.56
C VAL A 16 -0.69 10.70 -2.64
N ALA A 17 -0.07 11.13 -3.73
CA ALA A 17 0.38 10.24 -4.80
C ALA A 17 1.44 9.23 -4.32
N GLY A 18 2.38 9.68 -3.48
CA GLY A 18 3.41 8.84 -2.88
C GLY A 18 2.82 7.74 -2.00
N LEU A 19 1.93 8.09 -1.07
CA LEU A 19 1.23 7.13 -0.20
C LEU A 19 0.42 6.11 -1.01
N SER A 20 -0.30 6.58 -2.04
CA SER A 20 -1.09 5.73 -2.92
C SER A 20 -0.22 4.75 -3.73
N ALA A 21 0.93 5.22 -4.22
CA ALA A 21 1.91 4.38 -4.91
C ALA A 21 2.51 3.31 -3.98
N HIS A 22 2.84 3.68 -2.73
CA HIS A 22 3.37 2.73 -1.74
C HIS A 22 2.33 1.68 -1.35
N SER A 23 1.06 2.08 -1.16
CA SER A 23 -0.06 1.15 -0.94
C SER A 23 -0.18 0.13 -2.09
N THR A 24 -0.14 0.62 -3.33
CA THR A 24 -0.20 -0.23 -4.53
C THR A 24 0.99 -1.20 -4.59
N ALA A 25 2.21 -0.72 -4.29
CA ALA A 25 3.40 -1.54 -4.28
C ALA A 25 3.34 -2.66 -3.22
N LEU A 26 2.81 -2.37 -2.03
CA LEU A 26 2.62 -3.35 -0.96
C LEU A 26 1.59 -4.42 -1.35
N ARG A 27 0.49 -4.04 -2.00
CA ARG A 27 -0.50 -4.99 -2.51
C ARG A 27 0.11 -5.91 -3.56
N ALA A 28 0.82 -5.35 -4.54
CA ALA A 28 1.54 -6.13 -5.53
C ALA A 28 2.64 -7.04 -4.93
N HIS A 29 3.20 -6.67 -3.78
CA HIS A 29 4.14 -7.54 -3.05
C HIS A 29 3.42 -8.71 -2.36
N ALA A 30 2.29 -8.44 -1.70
CA ALA A 30 1.46 -9.48 -1.10
C ALA A 30 1.00 -10.52 -2.13
N ASP A 31 0.59 -10.08 -3.31
CA ASP A 31 0.15 -10.99 -4.38
C ASP A 31 1.31 -11.82 -4.93
N ARG A 32 2.50 -11.22 -5.10
CA ARG A 32 3.70 -11.97 -5.49
C ARG A 32 4.12 -13.00 -4.45
N LEU A 33 3.99 -12.69 -3.17
CA LEU A 33 4.26 -13.63 -2.08
C LEU A 33 3.32 -14.85 -2.17
N ARG A 34 2.01 -14.61 -2.33
CA ARG A 34 1.01 -15.68 -2.49
C ARG A 34 1.28 -16.55 -3.70
N ALA A 35 1.48 -15.93 -4.87
CA ALA A 35 1.78 -16.66 -6.11
C ALA A 35 3.07 -17.50 -5.98
N SER A 36 4.10 -16.97 -5.32
CA SER A 36 5.35 -17.70 -5.09
C SER A 36 5.15 -18.89 -4.15
N ALA A 37 4.29 -18.77 -3.13
CA ALA A 37 3.99 -19.87 -2.22
C ALA A 37 3.10 -20.95 -2.86
N GLU A 38 2.19 -20.56 -3.76
CA GLU A 38 1.38 -21.49 -4.55
C GLU A 38 2.20 -22.25 -5.59
N ALA A 39 3.24 -21.61 -6.16
CA ALA A 39 4.13 -22.23 -7.13
C ALA A 39 5.04 -23.32 -6.55
N ILE A 40 5.09 -23.49 -5.23
CA ILE A 40 5.87 -24.54 -4.58
C ILE A 40 5.12 -25.87 -4.72
N ASP A 41 5.66 -26.78 -5.54
CA ASP A 41 5.09 -28.13 -5.76
C ASP A 41 5.31 -29.09 -4.57
N ARG A 42 5.99 -28.63 -3.51
CA ARG A 42 6.18 -29.40 -2.27
C ARG A 42 4.85 -29.51 -1.54
N ARG A 43 4.43 -30.75 -1.25
CA ARG A 43 3.23 -31.04 -0.43
C ARG A 43 3.62 -31.53 0.96
N GLY A 44 2.68 -31.43 1.90
CA GLY A 44 2.81 -31.94 3.25
C GLY A 44 2.69 -30.86 4.33
N PRO A 45 2.73 -31.26 5.61
CA PRO A 45 2.48 -30.35 6.74
C PRO A 45 3.43 -29.15 6.80
N GLU A 46 4.70 -29.34 6.41
CA GLU A 46 5.70 -28.27 6.36
C GLU A 46 5.38 -27.24 5.28
N ALA A 47 4.95 -27.69 4.10
CA ALA A 47 4.55 -26.81 3.01
C ALA A 47 3.28 -26.02 3.38
N GLU A 48 2.35 -26.64 4.10
CA GLU A 48 1.18 -25.95 4.65
C GLU A 48 1.55 -24.91 5.71
N ALA A 49 2.49 -25.23 6.61
CA ALA A 49 3.00 -24.28 7.58
C ALA A 49 3.67 -23.07 6.90
N PHE A 50 4.47 -23.32 5.86
CA PHE A 50 5.08 -22.27 5.05
C PHE A 50 4.02 -21.39 4.37
N ARG A 51 3.02 -21.99 3.70
CA ARG A 51 1.92 -21.24 3.07
C ARG A 51 1.17 -20.36 4.06
N ARG A 52 0.91 -20.84 5.28
CA ARG A 52 0.30 -20.04 6.36
C ARG A 52 1.17 -18.88 6.82
N GLN A 53 2.49 -19.07 6.92
CA GLN A 53 3.42 -17.99 7.25
C GLN A 53 3.45 -16.92 6.16
N VAL A 54 3.47 -17.34 4.89
CA VAL A 54 3.41 -16.42 3.75
C VAL A 54 2.09 -15.65 3.74
N GLU A 55 0.96 -16.31 3.97
CA GLU A 55 -0.33 -15.62 4.05
C GLU A 55 -0.37 -14.60 5.19
N THR A 56 0.21 -14.93 6.35
CA THR A 56 0.33 -13.98 7.47
C THR A 56 1.15 -12.75 7.07
N LEU A 57 2.25 -12.93 6.34
CA LEU A 57 3.06 -11.82 5.85
C LEU A 57 2.32 -10.99 4.80
N ALA A 58 1.66 -11.65 3.83
CA ALA A 58 0.85 -11.00 2.81
C ALA A 58 -0.30 -10.18 3.43
N ALA A 59 -0.97 -10.71 4.44
CA ALA A 59 -2.01 -10.00 5.19
C ALA A 59 -1.46 -8.73 5.87
N ARG A 60 -0.26 -8.79 6.47
CA ARG A 60 0.40 -7.61 7.06
C ARG A 60 0.71 -6.55 6.01
N CYS A 61 1.15 -6.95 4.81
CA CYS A 61 1.37 -6.03 3.70
C CYS A 61 0.06 -5.34 3.27
N VAL A 62 -1.04 -6.09 3.19
CA VAL A 62 -2.37 -5.53 2.88
C VAL A 62 -2.82 -4.55 3.96
N THR A 63 -2.71 -4.90 5.25
CA THR A 63 -3.07 -3.99 6.35
C THR A 63 -2.24 -2.70 6.32
N ALA A 64 -0.94 -2.79 6.04
CA ALA A 64 -0.10 -1.61 5.87
C ALA A 64 -0.53 -0.76 4.67
N ALA A 65 -0.87 -1.39 3.54
CA ALA A 65 -1.39 -0.70 2.36
C ALA A 65 -2.71 0.04 2.66
N ASP A 66 -3.61 -0.59 3.42
CA ASP A 66 -4.88 0.03 3.84
C ASP A 66 -4.64 1.26 4.71
N GLY A 67 -3.71 1.17 5.66
CA GLY A 67 -3.30 2.32 6.48
C GLY A 67 -2.75 3.48 5.64
N LEU A 68 -1.96 3.19 4.61
CA LEU A 68 -1.46 4.22 3.68
C LEU A 68 -2.59 4.84 2.84
N THR A 69 -3.53 4.04 2.35
CA THR A 69 -4.71 4.52 1.59
C THR A 69 -5.59 5.42 2.46
N LEU A 70 -5.84 5.04 3.72
CA LEU A 70 -6.58 5.87 4.66
C LEU A 70 -5.85 7.19 4.93
N SER A 71 -4.53 7.13 5.12
CA SER A 71 -3.70 8.33 5.32
C SER A 71 -3.74 9.27 4.12
N ALA A 72 -3.67 8.71 2.90
CA ALA A 72 -3.78 9.47 1.66
C ALA A 72 -5.16 10.16 1.54
N THR A 73 -6.23 9.43 1.85
CA THR A 73 -7.62 9.95 1.87
C THR A 73 -7.76 11.10 2.88
N HIS A 74 -7.24 10.93 4.09
CA HIS A 74 -7.29 11.98 5.11
C HIS A 74 -6.51 13.23 4.70
N LEU A 75 -5.36 13.05 4.05
CA LEU A 75 -4.56 14.16 3.56
C LEU A 75 -5.26 14.91 2.42
N GLU A 76 -5.85 14.19 1.46
CA GLU A 76 -6.64 14.80 0.38
C GLU A 76 -7.86 15.56 0.92
N ALA A 77 -8.53 15.02 1.93
CA ALA A 77 -9.67 15.67 2.58
C ALA A 77 -9.27 16.93 3.36
N TYR A 78 -8.11 16.92 4.02
CA TYR A 78 -7.55 18.10 4.69
C TYR A 78 -7.17 19.21 3.68
N GLU A 79 -6.81 18.83 2.46
CA GLU A 79 -6.35 19.76 1.43
C GLU A 79 -7.47 20.41 0.60
N ARG A 80 -8.70 19.87 0.63
CA ARG A 80 -9.86 20.51 -0.02
C ARG A 80 -10.37 21.68 0.83
N PRO A 81 -10.32 22.93 0.35
CA PRO A 81 -11.03 24.04 1.00
C PRO A 81 -12.53 23.81 0.86
N ARG A 82 -13.29 24.06 1.93
CA ARG A 82 -14.76 24.15 1.86
C ARG A 82 -15.19 25.40 1.10
#